data_AF-A0A2D5H2T3-F1
#
_entry.id   AF-A0A2D5H2T3-F1
#
_cell.length_a   1.000
_cell.length_b   1.000
_cell.length_c   1.000
_cell.angle_alpha   90.00
_cell.angle_beta   90.00
_cell.angle_gamma   90.00
#
_symmetry.space_group_name_H-M   'P 1'
#
loop_
_entity.id
_entity.type
_entity.pdbx_description
1 polymer ?
#
loop_
_entity_poly.entity_id
_entity_poly.type
_entity_poly.pdbx_seq_one_letter_code
_entity_poly.pdbx_strand_id
1 'polypeptide(L)'
;MSFLDGFFIVIMSIAAIGVLIVLPFYLVACGGIMNYGLVPLQRCFDGITLRTSPQKGDVSLTYHTYRGVLVWVTQEEIAGYTTPQEARTLLKRLLKFNLTWGTLSYGLIFIPLLAIGNYFAQMRSIRIQSESK
;
A
#
# COMPACT_ATOMS: atom_id res chain seq x y z
N MET A 1 -37.59 -34.25 -4.21
CA MET A 1 -37.09 -33.02 -3.57
C MET A 1 -38.19 -32.52 -2.66
N SER A 2 -37.92 -32.41 -1.36
CA SER A 2 -38.94 -32.02 -0.38
C SER A 2 -39.25 -30.52 -0.48
N PHE A 3 -40.44 -30.10 -0.06
CA PHE A 3 -40.80 -28.68 0.02
C PHE A 3 -39.80 -27.88 0.88
N LEU A 4 -39.28 -28.50 1.94
CA LEU A 4 -38.27 -27.90 2.82
C LEU A 4 -36.93 -27.70 2.09
N ASP A 5 -36.56 -28.61 1.18
CA ASP A 5 -35.33 -28.49 0.38
C ASP A 5 -35.43 -27.29 -0.59
N GLY A 6 -36.58 -27.14 -1.25
CA GLY A 6 -36.84 -26.02 -2.15
C GLY A 6 -36.84 -24.68 -1.41
N PHE A 7 -37.47 -24.63 -0.23
CA PHE A 7 -37.49 -23.44 0.62
C PHE A 7 -36.09 -23.06 1.10
N PHE A 8 -35.27 -24.03 1.53
CA PHE A 8 -33.88 -23.80 1.93
C PHE A 8 -33.03 -23.25 0.79
N ILE A 9 -33.17 -23.78 -0.42
CA ILE A 9 -32.41 -23.32 -1.59
C ILE A 9 -32.73 -21.86 -1.88
N VAL A 10 -34.01 -21.46 -1.86
CA VAL A 10 -34.42 -20.08 -2.12
C VAL A 10 -33.82 -19.11 -1.08
N ILE A 11 -33.86 -19.47 0.21
CA ILE A 11 -33.25 -18.65 1.27
C ILE A 11 -31.74 -18.51 1.05
N MET A 12 -31.04 -19.61 0.76
CA MET A 12 -29.60 -19.60 0.53
C MET A 12 -29.22 -18.81 -0.73
N SER A 13 -30.02 -18.87 -1.79
CA SER A 13 -29.80 -18.06 -3.00
C SER A 13 -29.97 -16.56 -2.72
N ILE A 14 -31.00 -16.16 -1.96
CA ILE A 14 -31.21 -14.75 -1.58
C ILE A 14 -30.07 -14.27 -0.67
N ALA A 15 -29.66 -15.08 0.31
CA ALA A 15 -28.54 -14.76 1.18
C ALA A 15 -27.22 -14.64 0.39
N ALA A 16 -26.95 -15.54 -0.55
CA ALA A 16 -25.78 -15.49 -1.41
C ALA A 16 -25.75 -14.23 -2.28
N ILE A 17 -26.88 -13.86 -2.91
CA ILE A 17 -27.00 -12.62 -3.70
C ILE A 17 -26.82 -11.40 -2.78
N GLY A 18 -27.43 -11.42 -1.60
CA GLY A 18 -27.26 -10.37 -0.59
C GLY A 18 -25.80 -10.18 -0.21
N VAL A 19 -25.07 -11.25 0.08
CA VAL A 19 -23.63 -11.18 0.36
C VAL A 19 -22.86 -10.67 -0.86
N LEU A 20 -23.14 -11.19 -2.05
CA LEU A 20 -22.44 -10.81 -3.29
C LEU A 20 -22.66 -9.37 -3.73
N ILE A 21 -23.72 -8.70 -3.28
CA ILE A 21 -24.03 -7.30 -3.64
C ILE A 21 -23.74 -6.36 -2.47
N VAL A 22 -24.20 -6.70 -1.26
CA VAL A 22 -24.06 -5.86 -0.06
C VAL A 22 -22.61 -5.83 0.40
N LEU A 23 -21.86 -6.95 0.33
CA LEU A 23 -20.46 -6.96 0.76
C LEU A 23 -19.58 -6.08 -0.14
N PRO A 24 -19.60 -6.18 -1.49
CA PRO A 24 -18.86 -5.25 -2.33
C PRO A 24 -19.35 -3.82 -2.18
N PHE A 25 -20.65 -3.59 -2.08
CA PHE A 25 -21.20 -2.24 -1.88
C PHE A 25 -20.71 -1.64 -0.56
N TYR A 26 -20.74 -2.38 0.55
CA TYR A 26 -20.21 -1.91 1.83
C TYR A 26 -18.70 -1.65 1.77
N LEU A 27 -17.93 -2.56 1.18
CA LEU A 27 -16.48 -2.41 1.04
C LEU A 27 -16.08 -1.18 0.20
N VAL A 28 -16.87 -0.86 -0.82
CA VAL A 28 -16.66 0.30 -1.71
C VAL A 28 -17.25 1.59 -1.10
N ALA A 29 -18.52 1.59 -0.71
CA ALA A 29 -19.26 2.79 -0.28
C ALA A 29 -18.90 3.27 1.14
N CYS A 30 -18.52 2.38 2.05
CA CYS A 30 -18.08 2.77 3.40
C CYS A 30 -16.57 3.02 3.49
N GLY A 31 -15.86 3.10 2.36
CA GLY A 31 -14.43 3.47 2.32
C GLY A 31 -13.47 2.42 2.91
N GLY A 32 -13.96 1.21 3.21
CA GLY A 32 -13.13 0.12 3.75
C GLY A 32 -11.96 -0.23 2.84
N ILE A 33 -12.20 -0.24 1.52
CA ILE A 33 -11.16 -0.43 0.50
C ILE A 33 -10.19 0.76 0.45
N MET A 34 -10.69 1.99 0.60
CA MET A 34 -9.85 3.20 0.58
C MET A 34 -8.93 3.34 1.79
N ASN A 35 -9.27 2.70 2.92
CA ASN A 35 -8.45 2.71 4.13
C ASN A 35 -7.52 1.50 4.22
N TYR A 36 -7.60 0.58 3.27
CA TYR A 36 -6.79 -0.64 3.26
C TYR A 36 -5.30 -0.32 3.18
N GLY A 37 -4.51 -0.88 4.10
CA GLY A 37 -3.07 -0.63 4.18
C GLY A 37 -2.66 0.73 4.76
N LEU A 38 -3.57 1.62 5.17
CA LEU A 38 -3.19 2.92 5.77
C LEU A 38 -2.39 2.78 7.06
N VAL A 39 -2.89 1.99 8.02
CA VAL A 39 -2.22 1.81 9.32
C VAL A 39 -0.82 1.19 9.14
N PRO A 40 -0.64 0.12 8.34
CA PRO A 40 0.69 -0.39 8.03
C PRO A 40 1.61 0.62 7.30
N LEU A 41 1.06 1.48 6.43
CA LEU A 41 1.83 2.54 5.78
C LEU A 41 2.31 3.57 6.81
N GLN A 42 1.43 4.04 7.70
CA GLN A 42 1.78 4.98 8.77
C GLN A 42 2.90 4.42 9.67
N ARG A 43 2.84 3.13 10.01
CA ARG A 43 3.89 2.44 10.79
C ARG A 43 5.27 2.43 10.12
N CYS A 44 5.34 2.63 8.81
CA CYS A 44 6.65 2.75 8.13
C CYS A 44 7.42 3.98 8.61
N PHE A 45 6.71 5.03 9.03
CA PHE A 45 7.26 6.30 9.49
C PHE A 45 7.56 6.32 10.99
N ASP A 46 7.30 5.25 11.73
CA ASP A 46 7.53 5.20 13.18
C ASP A 46 9.01 5.47 13.51
N GLY A 47 9.25 6.56 14.23
CA GLY A 47 10.60 7.01 14.59
C GLY A 47 11.40 7.63 13.44
N ILE A 48 10.75 8.07 12.36
CA ILE A 48 11.39 8.71 11.20
C ILE A 48 10.79 10.10 11.01
N THR A 49 11.65 11.12 10.95
CA THR A 49 11.21 12.50 10.68
C THR A 49 11.40 12.84 9.21
N LEU A 50 10.30 12.95 8.46
CA LEU A 50 10.30 13.50 7.11
C LEU A 50 10.06 15.00 7.14
N ARG A 51 11.00 15.77 6.59
CA ARG A 51 10.97 17.24 6.58
C ARG A 51 10.56 17.75 5.21
N THR A 52 9.85 18.87 5.17
CA THR A 52 9.47 19.55 3.93
C THR A 52 10.60 20.41 3.36
N SER A 53 11.57 20.80 4.19
CA SER A 53 12.72 21.60 3.78
C SER A 53 14.04 20.91 4.17
N PRO A 54 15.08 20.98 3.31
CA PRO A 54 16.34 20.30 3.55
C PRO A 54 17.14 20.98 4.67
N GLN A 55 17.74 20.18 5.55
CA GLN A 55 18.78 20.64 6.48
C GLN A 55 20.17 20.14 6.08
N LYS A 56 21.21 20.68 6.73
CA LYS A 56 22.59 20.26 6.52
C LYS A 56 22.72 18.77 6.86
N GLY A 57 23.25 17.99 5.93
CA GLY A 57 23.39 16.53 6.08
C GLY A 57 22.17 15.70 5.66
N ASP A 58 21.01 16.31 5.39
CA ASP A 58 19.83 15.57 4.92
C ASP A 58 20.00 15.05 3.49
N VAL A 59 19.24 14.03 3.13
CA VAL A 59 19.09 13.55 1.75
C VAL A 59 17.64 13.68 1.32
N SER A 60 17.43 13.90 0.03
CA SER A 60 16.11 13.87 -0.59
C SER A 60 15.67 12.42 -0.81
N LEU A 61 14.47 12.12 -0.36
CA LEU A 61 13.78 10.85 -0.56
C LEU A 61 12.52 11.09 -1.38
N THR A 62 12.35 10.34 -2.47
CA THR A 62 11.07 10.24 -3.19
C THR A 62 10.81 8.76 -3.46
N TYR A 63 9.64 8.25 -3.08
CA TYR A 63 9.28 6.85 -3.25
C TYR A 63 7.76 6.68 -3.42
N HIS A 64 7.36 5.85 -4.38
CA HIS A 64 5.94 5.55 -4.60
C HIS A 64 5.52 4.30 -3.83
N THR A 65 4.41 4.43 -3.11
CA THR A 65 3.75 3.33 -2.42
C THR A 65 2.47 2.93 -3.13
N TYR A 66 2.14 1.65 -3.05
CA TYR A 66 0.98 1.07 -3.68
C TYR A 66 0.19 0.28 -2.64
N ARG A 67 -1.10 0.56 -2.52
CA ARG A 67 -2.01 -0.15 -1.62
C ARG A 67 -3.36 -0.36 -2.28
N GLY A 68 -4.00 -1.48 -2.01
CA GLY A 68 -5.29 -1.78 -2.60
C GLY A 68 -5.67 -3.24 -2.44
N VAL A 69 -6.87 -3.57 -2.91
CA VAL A 69 -7.42 -4.93 -2.84
C VAL A 69 -8.25 -5.20 -4.10
N LEU A 70 -8.05 -6.39 -4.68
CA LEU A 70 -8.69 -6.75 -5.97
C LEU A 70 -8.48 -5.62 -6.99
N VAL A 71 -9.52 -5.20 -7.71
CA VAL A 71 -9.44 -4.18 -8.78
C VAL A 71 -9.05 -2.77 -8.34
N TRP A 72 -9.02 -2.49 -7.04
CA TRP A 72 -8.68 -1.17 -6.53
C TRP A 72 -7.19 -1.05 -6.22
N VAL A 73 -6.55 -0.01 -6.76
CA VAL A 73 -5.16 0.34 -6.48
C VAL A 73 -5.10 1.84 -6.17
N THR A 74 -4.42 2.20 -5.10
CA THR A 74 -4.09 3.57 -4.73
C THR A 74 -2.57 3.70 -4.76
N GLN A 75 -2.09 4.66 -5.55
CA GLN A 75 -0.68 5.04 -5.58
C GLN A 75 -0.51 6.34 -4.80
N GLU A 76 0.49 6.38 -3.93
CA GLU A 76 0.83 7.55 -3.12
C GLU A 76 2.33 7.83 -3.20
N GLU A 77 2.69 9.09 -3.46
CA GLU A 77 4.09 9.53 -3.47
C GLU A 77 4.50 10.01 -2.09
N ILE A 78 5.57 9.42 -1.58
CA ILE A 78 6.23 9.85 -0.35
C ILE A 78 7.48 10.62 -0.74
N ALA A 79 7.46 11.93 -0.51
CA ALA A 79 8.57 12.83 -0.80
C ALA A 79 8.95 13.67 0.42
N GLY A 80 10.26 13.85 0.65
CA GLY A 80 10.75 14.71 1.72
C GLY A 80 12.25 14.58 1.97
N TYR A 81 12.72 15.25 3.02
CA TYR A 81 14.12 15.29 3.41
C TYR A 81 14.31 14.65 4.79
N THR A 82 15.36 13.87 4.96
CA THR A 82 15.67 13.21 6.24
C THR A 82 17.15 12.78 6.28
N THR A 83 17.63 12.27 7.40
CA THR A 83 19.02 11.79 7.49
C THR A 83 19.25 10.57 6.57
N PRO A 84 20.48 10.32 6.07
CA PRO A 84 20.75 9.16 5.22
C PRO A 84 20.33 7.82 5.85
N GLN A 85 20.51 7.68 7.17
CA GLN A 85 20.16 6.48 7.92
C GLN A 85 18.64 6.29 8.01
N GLU A 86 17.89 7.34 8.32
CA GLU A 86 16.43 7.34 8.31
C GLU A 86 15.88 7.06 6.92
N ALA A 87 16.42 7.70 5.87
CA ALA A 87 15.98 7.50 4.49
C ALA A 87 16.13 6.04 4.04
N ARG A 88 17.27 5.42 4.34
CA ARG A 88 17.52 3.99 4.05
C ARG A 88 16.57 3.07 4.81
N THR A 89 16.28 3.41 6.06
CA THR A 89 15.37 2.64 6.92
C THR A 89 13.95 2.73 6.41
N LEU A 90 13.50 3.95 6.07
CA LEU A 90 12.18 4.19 5.49
C LEU A 90 12.02 3.45 4.17
N LEU A 91 12.99 3.54 3.26
CA LEU A 91 12.94 2.82 1.99
C LEU A 91 12.77 1.31 2.14
N LYS A 92 13.47 0.68 3.08
CA LYS A 92 13.30 -0.76 3.35
C LYS A 92 11.90 -1.08 3.86
N ARG A 93 11.35 -0.23 4.73
CA ARG A 93 9.99 -0.40 5.27
C ARG A 93 8.94 -0.21 4.17
N LEU A 94 9.08 0.82 3.34
CA LEU A 94 8.18 1.09 2.21
C LEU A 94 8.26 0.01 1.13
N LEU A 95 9.45 -0.55 0.85
CA LEU A 95 9.58 -1.70 -0.03
C LEU A 95 8.83 -2.91 0.52
N LYS A 96 9.05 -3.25 1.81
CA LYS A 96 8.33 -4.35 2.46
C LYS A 96 6.81 -4.11 2.43
N PHE A 97 6.39 -2.87 2.66
CA PHE A 97 4.99 -2.46 2.55
C PHE A 97 4.45 -2.75 1.14
N ASN A 98 5.10 -2.28 0.08
CA ASN A 98 4.66 -2.52 -1.31
C ASN A 98 4.60 -4.02 -1.66
N LEU A 99 5.58 -4.80 -1.19
CA LEU A 99 5.61 -6.25 -1.43
C LEU A 99 4.54 -7.04 -0.65
N THR A 100 3.99 -6.45 0.41
CA THR A 100 2.96 -7.08 1.25
C THR A 100 1.55 -6.59 0.92
N TRP A 101 1.38 -5.28 0.76
CA TRP A 101 0.08 -4.61 0.62
C TRP A 101 -0.21 -4.16 -0.81
N GLY A 102 0.83 -3.93 -1.61
CA GLY A 102 0.70 -3.63 -3.04
C GLY A 102 0.41 -4.89 -3.86
N THR A 103 0.95 -6.03 -3.45
CA THR A 103 0.69 -7.35 -4.05
C THR A 103 -0.72 -7.86 -3.80
N LEU A 104 -1.52 -7.27 -2.92
CA LEU A 104 -2.92 -7.67 -2.72
C LEU A 104 -3.89 -6.99 -3.68
N SER A 105 -3.37 -6.08 -4.51
CA SER A 105 -4.12 -5.33 -5.52
C SER A 105 -3.97 -5.93 -6.92
N TYR A 106 -4.82 -5.57 -7.87
CA TYR A 106 -4.87 -6.11 -9.24
C TYR A 106 -3.56 -5.91 -10.01
N GLY A 107 -2.72 -4.96 -9.59
CA GLY A 107 -1.35 -4.76 -10.09
C GLY A 107 -0.32 -5.80 -9.62
N LEU A 108 -0.76 -6.84 -8.91
CA LEU A 108 -0.06 -8.01 -8.35
C LEU A 108 1.37 -8.29 -8.83
N ILE A 109 1.57 -8.40 -10.15
CA ILE A 109 2.86 -8.79 -10.74
C ILE A 109 3.75 -7.57 -11.04
N PHE A 110 3.16 -6.44 -11.45
CA PHE A 110 3.91 -5.25 -11.84
C PHE A 110 4.38 -4.43 -10.64
N ILE A 111 3.60 -4.39 -9.55
CA ILE A 111 3.92 -3.61 -8.36
C ILE A 111 5.24 -4.04 -7.71
N PRO A 112 5.53 -5.34 -7.50
CA PRO A 112 6.83 -5.76 -6.99
C PRO A 112 8.00 -5.30 -7.87
N LEU A 113 7.88 -5.43 -9.19
CA LEU A 113 8.94 -5.03 -10.13
C LEU A 113 9.21 -3.52 -10.04
N LEU A 114 8.15 -2.70 -10.05
CA LEU A 114 8.25 -1.25 -9.92
C LEU A 114 8.79 -0.82 -8.56
N ALA A 115 8.32 -1.44 -7.47
CA ALA A 115 8.75 -1.13 -6.12
C ALA A 115 10.24 -1.45 -5.91
N ILE A 116 10.70 -2.60 -6.41
CA ILE A 116 12.11 -3.01 -6.34
C ILE A 116 12.98 -2.07 -7.19
N GLY A 117 12.55 -1.75 -8.41
CA GLY A 117 13.25 -0.80 -9.29
C GLY A 117 13.43 0.57 -8.64
N ASN A 118 12.34 1.15 -8.12
CA ASN A 118 12.38 2.42 -7.40
C ASN A 118 13.25 2.34 -6.15
N TYR A 119 13.28 1.20 -5.46
CA TYR A 119 14.08 1.04 -4.24
C TYR A 119 15.57 1.13 -4.57
N PHE A 120 16.02 0.42 -5.60
CA PHE A 120 17.42 0.46 -6.02
C PHE A 120 17.81 1.83 -6.58
N ALA A 121 16.95 2.47 -7.38
CA ALA A 121 17.18 3.81 -7.88
C ALA A 121 17.35 4.82 -6.74
N GLN A 122 16.45 4.79 -5.75
CA GLN A 122 16.51 5.72 -4.63
C GLN A 122 17.65 5.42 -3.67
N MET A 123 17.99 4.15 -3.45
CA MET A 123 19.16 3.75 -2.66
C MET A 123 20.47 4.27 -3.27
N ARG A 124 20.60 4.19 -4.61
CA ARG A 124 21.72 4.76 -5.35
C ARG A 124 21.76 6.28 -5.22
N SER A 125 20.61 6.95 -5.35
CA SER A 125 20.50 8.39 -5.19
C SER A 125 20.94 8.86 -3.80
N ILE A 126 20.45 8.22 -2.73
CA ILE A 126 20.83 8.53 -1.34
C ILE A 126 22.33 8.36 -1.13
N ARG A 127 22.93 7.30 -1.68
CA ARG A 127 24.37 7.06 -1.58
C ARG A 127 25.16 8.24 -2.19
N ILE A 128 24.85 8.62 -3.42
CA ILE A 128 25.52 9.72 -4.12
C ILE A 128 25.36 11.03 -3.35
N GLN A 129 24.14 11.33 -2.87
CA GLN A 129 23.87 12.53 -2.08
C GLN A 129 24.65 12.54 -0.75
N SER A 130 24.80 11.40 -0.09
CA SER A 130 25.54 11.29 1.18
C SER A 130 27.05 11.38 1.03
N GLU A 131 27.60 11.02 -0.14
CA GLU A 131 29.03 11.13 -0.44
C GLU A 131 29.42 12.55 -0.93
N SER A 132 28.44 13.34 -1.36
CA SER A 132 28.63 14.69 -1.93
C SER A 132 28.42 15.84 -0.92
N LYS A 133 28.20 15.53 0.36
CA LYS A 133 27.92 16.50 1.44
C LYS A 133 28.98 16.42 2.54
#